data_AF-A0A933MZW5-F1
#
_entry.id   AF-A0A933MZW5-F1
#
_cell.length_a   1.000
_cell.length_b   1.000
_cell.length_c   1.000
_cell.angle_alpha   90.00
_cell.angle_beta   90.00
_cell.angle_gamma   90.00
#
_symmetry.space_group_name_H-M   'P 1'
#
loop_
_entity.id
_entity.type
_entity.pdbx_description
1 polymer ?
#
loop_
_entity_poly.entity_id
_entity_poly.type
_entity_poly.pdbx_seq_one_letter_code
_entity_poly.pdbx_strand_id
1 'polypeptide(L)'
;MANDKSDQACRDSLLGRRAFVGLVGKAAVVVALGGFIRYVGPKDRLVEAPQGLARDRIIRPPGARPEEEFLSLCIRCDKCRVVCPYGLVSPVSITESIVSAGTPKLTGWCPNCRRCIPVCPTGALTRQRL
;
A
#
# COMPACT_ATOMS: atom_id res chain seq x y z
N MET A 1 61.87 -20.18 -7.66
CA MET A 1 60.70 -19.76 -6.85
C MET A 1 59.71 -18.96 -7.71
N ALA A 2 59.16 -19.57 -8.77
CA ALA A 2 58.25 -18.88 -9.70
C ALA A 2 57.06 -19.75 -10.18
N ASN A 3 56.85 -20.93 -9.58
CA ASN A 3 55.91 -21.95 -10.10
C ASN A 3 54.71 -22.24 -9.16
N ASP A 4 54.34 -21.31 -8.29
CA ASP A 4 53.23 -21.51 -7.32
C ASP A 4 51.96 -20.71 -7.70
N LYS A 5 52.12 -19.53 -8.32
CA LYS A 5 50.98 -18.65 -8.65
C LYS A 5 50.14 -19.13 -9.84
N SER A 6 50.71 -19.85 -10.80
CA SER A 6 49.98 -20.37 -11.97
C SER A 6 49.05 -21.54 -11.62
N ASP A 7 49.45 -22.38 -10.66
CA ASP A 7 48.71 -23.58 -10.27
C ASP A 7 47.52 -23.25 -9.34
N GLN A 8 47.64 -22.17 -8.55
CA GLN A 8 46.56 -21.68 -7.69
C GLN A 8 45.36 -21.15 -8.51
N ALA A 9 45.62 -20.38 -9.58
CA ALA A 9 44.56 -19.79 -10.42
C ALA A 9 43.71 -20.84 -11.18
N CYS A 10 44.33 -21.96 -11.56
CA CYS A 10 43.64 -23.09 -12.19
C CYS A 10 42.72 -23.83 -11.20
N ARG A 11 43.18 -24.02 -9.94
CA ARG A 11 42.40 -24.63 -8.85
C ARG A 11 41.18 -23.80 -8.45
N ASP A 12 41.33 -22.47 -8.37
CA ASP A 12 40.24 -21.56 -8.01
C ASP A 12 39.14 -21.51 -9.09
N SER A 13 39.54 -21.66 -10.36
CA SER A 13 38.62 -21.74 -11.51
C SER A 13 37.77 -23.03 -11.54
N LEU A 14 38.29 -24.14 -10.98
CA LEU A 14 37.59 -25.44 -10.90
C LEU A 14 36.64 -25.54 -9.70
N LEU A 15 36.92 -24.84 -8.59
CA LEU A 15 36.06 -24.75 -7.40
C LEU A 15 34.75 -23.99 -7.67
N GLY A 16 34.76 -23.00 -8.58
CA GLY A 16 33.59 -22.19 -8.91
C GLY A 16 32.40 -22.97 -9.49
N ARG A 17 32.63 -24.02 -10.28
CA ARG A 17 31.53 -24.79 -10.92
C ARG A 17 30.75 -25.66 -9.93
N ARG A 18 31.44 -26.35 -9.01
CA ARG A 18 30.80 -27.18 -7.98
C ARG A 18 30.12 -26.31 -6.92
N ALA A 19 30.73 -25.18 -6.57
CA ALA A 19 30.12 -24.18 -5.70
C ALA A 19 28.85 -23.57 -6.33
N PHE A 20 28.88 -23.26 -7.63
CA PHE A 20 27.72 -22.73 -8.35
C PHE A 20 26.58 -23.75 -8.47
N VAL A 21 26.87 -25.01 -8.85
CA VAL A 21 25.87 -26.09 -8.87
C VAL A 21 25.29 -26.35 -7.48
N GLY A 22 26.13 -26.29 -6.44
CA GLY A 22 25.69 -26.41 -5.05
C GLY A 22 24.81 -25.24 -4.59
N LEU A 23 25.14 -23.99 -4.98
CA LEU A 23 24.36 -22.80 -4.66
C LEU A 23 23.01 -22.82 -5.37
N VAL A 24 23.00 -23.08 -6.68
CA VAL A 24 21.77 -23.14 -7.49
C VAL A 24 20.88 -24.29 -7.02
N GLY A 25 21.46 -25.46 -6.74
CA GLY A 25 20.71 -26.60 -6.21
C GLY A 25 20.06 -26.30 -4.85
N LYS A 26 20.81 -25.69 -3.92
CA LYS A 26 20.26 -25.29 -2.62
C LYS A 26 19.20 -24.19 -2.75
N ALA A 27 19.41 -23.20 -3.61
CA ALA A 27 18.45 -22.13 -3.86
C ALA A 27 17.15 -22.67 -4.48
N ALA A 28 17.24 -23.59 -5.44
CA ALA A 28 16.08 -24.21 -6.07
C ALA A 28 15.21 -24.97 -5.06
N VAL A 29 15.84 -25.69 -4.11
CA VAL A 29 15.11 -26.40 -3.04
C VAL A 29 14.38 -25.43 -2.11
N VAL A 30 15.02 -24.33 -1.71
CA VAL A 30 14.38 -23.30 -0.85
C VAL A 30 13.21 -22.63 -1.56
N VAL A 31 13.36 -22.30 -2.85
CA VAL A 31 12.29 -21.69 -3.66
C VAL A 31 11.13 -22.67 -3.86
N ALA A 32 11.42 -23.94 -4.17
CA ALA A 32 10.40 -24.96 -4.36
C ALA A 32 9.61 -25.23 -3.07
N LEU A 33 10.30 -25.38 -1.92
CA LEU A 33 9.64 -25.58 -0.63
C LEU A 33 8.81 -24.35 -0.21
N GLY A 34 9.38 -23.14 -0.35
CA GLY A 34 8.66 -21.90 -0.05
C GLY A 34 7.43 -21.71 -0.93
N GLY A 35 7.53 -21.99 -2.23
CA GLY A 35 6.42 -21.94 -3.18
C GLY A 35 5.34 -22.98 -2.88
N PHE A 36 5.73 -24.21 -2.54
CA PHE A 36 4.81 -25.30 -2.21
C PHE A 36 4.04 -25.04 -0.92
N ILE A 37 4.71 -24.51 0.12
CA ILE A 37 4.06 -24.09 1.37
C ILE A 37 3.04 -22.98 1.11
N ARG A 38 3.29 -22.05 0.19
CA ARG A 38 2.30 -21.04 -0.22
C ARG A 38 1.16 -21.61 -1.09
N TYR A 39 1.43 -22.66 -1.86
CA TYR A 39 0.45 -23.27 -2.76
C TYR A 39 -0.56 -24.15 -2.01
N VAL A 40 -0.09 -24.96 -1.06
CA VAL A 40 -0.90 -25.96 -0.33
C VAL A 40 -1.24 -25.53 1.10
N GLY A 41 -0.51 -24.55 1.66
CA GLY A 41 -0.73 -24.08 3.02
C GLY A 41 -2.05 -23.31 3.20
N PRO A 42 -2.59 -23.26 4.44
CA PRO A 42 -3.79 -22.50 4.77
C PRO A 42 -3.65 -21.02 4.41
N LYS A 43 -4.53 -20.51 3.53
CA LYS A 43 -4.54 -19.10 3.07
C LYS A 43 -4.93 -18.12 4.19
N ASP A 44 -5.42 -18.65 5.29
CA ASP A 44 -5.89 -18.02 6.52
C ASP A 44 -4.75 -17.60 7.46
N ARG A 45 -3.49 -17.95 7.16
CA ARG A 45 -2.34 -17.19 7.66
C ARG A 45 -1.86 -16.22 6.60
N LEU A 46 -2.72 -15.24 6.31
CA LEU A 46 -2.26 -13.96 5.84
C LEU A 46 -1.18 -13.52 6.84
N VAL A 47 0.07 -13.46 6.36
CA VAL A 47 0.95 -12.39 6.84
C VAL A 47 0.12 -11.14 6.64
N GLU A 48 -0.55 -10.70 7.71
CA GLU A 48 -1.06 -9.35 7.79
C GLU A 48 0.16 -8.47 7.57
N ALA A 49 0.33 -8.03 6.31
CA ALA A 49 1.01 -6.79 6.04
C ALA A 49 0.48 -5.82 7.10
N PRO A 50 1.35 -5.24 7.94
CA PRO A 50 0.93 -4.60 9.17
C PRO A 50 -0.23 -3.67 8.86
N GLN A 51 -1.44 -4.02 9.30
CA GLN A 51 -2.63 -3.18 9.28
C GLN A 51 -2.50 -2.08 10.36
N GLY A 52 -1.30 -1.49 10.42
CA GLY A 52 -0.80 -0.64 11.49
C GLY A 52 -0.07 0.60 10.97
N LEU A 53 -0.22 0.94 9.69
CA LEU A 53 0.00 2.33 9.27
C LEU A 53 -1.17 3.13 9.81
N ALA A 54 -0.95 3.73 10.98
CA ALA A 54 -1.74 4.73 11.68
C ALA A 54 -3.18 4.85 11.18
N ARG A 55 -4.15 4.55 12.06
CA ARG A 55 -5.45 5.23 12.00
C ARG A 55 -5.22 6.70 12.30
N ASP A 56 -4.62 7.39 11.34
CA ASP A 56 -4.64 8.81 11.24
C ASP A 56 -6.13 9.14 11.23
N ARG A 57 -6.59 9.78 12.31
CA ARG A 57 -8.02 10.01 12.55
C ARG A 57 -8.48 11.11 11.58
N ILE A 58 -8.48 10.77 10.30
CA ILE A 58 -8.91 11.62 9.21
C ILE A 58 -10.41 11.74 9.35
N ILE A 59 -10.87 12.89 9.83
CA ILE A 59 -12.29 13.18 9.95
C ILE A 59 -12.81 13.42 8.53
N ARG A 60 -13.67 12.53 8.05
CA ARG A 60 -14.27 12.63 6.71
C ARG A 60 -15.40 13.66 6.69
N PRO A 61 -15.63 14.33 5.55
CA PRO A 61 -16.79 15.19 5.37
C PRO A 61 -18.11 14.43 5.55
N PRO A 62 -19.20 15.12 5.93
CA PRO A 62 -20.47 14.46 6.23
C PRO A 62 -21.03 13.74 4.99
N GLY A 63 -21.58 12.55 5.23
CA GLY A 63 -22.13 11.69 4.17
C GLY A 63 -21.07 10.87 3.42
N ALA A 64 -19.81 10.85 3.88
CA ALA A 64 -18.83 9.91 3.36
C ALA A 64 -19.28 8.46 3.56
N ARG A 65 -19.07 7.65 2.52
CA ARG A 65 -19.22 6.18 2.58
C ARG A 65 -18.17 5.57 3.54
N PRO A 66 -18.31 4.29 3.92
CA PRO A 66 -17.26 3.58 4.64
C PRO A 66 -15.89 3.78 3.97
N GLU A 67 -14.83 3.90 4.76
CA GLU A 67 -13.51 4.37 4.31
C GLU A 67 -13.01 3.64 3.05
N GLU A 68 -13.11 2.32 2.99
CA GLU A 68 -12.66 1.51 1.84
C GLU A 68 -13.42 1.83 0.55
N GLU A 69 -14.74 1.99 0.64
CA GLU A 69 -15.59 2.35 -0.49
C GLU A 69 -15.42 3.83 -0.88
N PHE A 70 -15.20 4.69 0.11
CA PHE A 70 -14.91 6.09 -0.14
C PHE A 70 -13.60 6.26 -0.93
N LEU A 71 -12.55 5.51 -0.57
CA LEU A 71 -11.25 5.55 -1.25
C LEU A 71 -11.33 5.03 -2.70
N SER A 72 -12.20 4.06 -2.99
CA SER A 72 -12.39 3.55 -4.35
C SER A 72 -13.25 4.48 -5.23
N LEU A 73 -14.21 5.19 -4.65
CA LEU A 73 -15.09 6.11 -5.38
C LEU A 73 -14.52 7.52 -5.54
N CYS A 74 -13.65 7.97 -4.64
CA CYS A 74 -13.13 9.34 -4.66
C CYS A 74 -12.10 9.54 -5.77
N ILE A 75 -12.51 10.22 -6.85
CA ILE A 75 -11.62 10.61 -7.95
C ILE A 75 -10.78 11.87 -7.66
N ARG A 76 -10.73 12.34 -6.40
CA ARG A 76 -9.92 13.50 -5.97
C ARG A 76 -10.16 14.77 -6.82
N CYS A 77 -11.42 15.03 -7.17
CA CYS A 77 -11.81 16.15 -8.05
C CYS A 77 -11.95 17.51 -7.34
N ASP A 78 -11.77 17.58 -6.02
CA ASP A 78 -11.86 18.78 -5.19
C ASP A 78 -13.15 19.63 -5.26
N LYS A 79 -14.20 19.17 -5.96
CA LYS A 79 -15.50 19.87 -6.02
C LYS A 79 -16.12 20.12 -4.63
N CYS A 80 -15.94 19.16 -3.71
CA CYS A 80 -16.41 19.28 -2.33
C CYS A 80 -15.70 20.39 -1.53
N ARG A 81 -14.44 20.68 -1.86
CA ARG A 81 -13.65 21.78 -1.28
C ARG A 81 -14.13 23.14 -1.79
N VAL A 82 -14.33 23.26 -3.10
CA VAL A 82 -14.76 24.51 -3.74
C VAL A 82 -16.15 24.95 -3.25
N VAL A 83 -17.08 24.02 -3.08
CA VAL A 83 -18.45 24.35 -2.63
C VAL A 83 -18.56 24.60 -1.12
N CYS A 84 -17.49 24.34 -0.35
CA CYS A 84 -17.54 24.47 1.10
C CYS A 84 -17.56 25.96 1.49
N PRO A 85 -18.67 26.48 2.05
CA PRO A 85 -18.77 27.91 2.40
C PRO A 85 -17.84 28.30 3.56
N TYR A 86 -17.43 27.32 4.37
CA TYR A 86 -16.59 27.52 5.55
C TYR A 86 -15.12 27.17 5.29
N GLY A 87 -14.76 26.69 4.10
CA GLY A 87 -13.38 26.31 3.77
C GLY A 87 -12.79 25.19 4.64
N LEU A 88 -13.63 24.34 5.25
CA LEU A 88 -13.21 23.30 6.21
C LEU A 88 -12.70 22.02 5.55
N VAL A 89 -12.86 21.89 4.24
CA VAL A 89 -12.46 20.69 3.49
C VAL A 89 -11.10 20.93 2.85
N SER A 90 -10.11 20.17 3.29
CA SER A 90 -8.74 20.21 2.75
C SER A 90 -8.34 18.82 2.25
N PRO A 91 -7.46 18.71 1.25
CA PRO A 91 -6.91 17.42 0.88
C PRO A 91 -6.01 16.88 2.00
N VAL A 92 -6.01 15.56 2.17
CA VAL A 92 -5.06 14.86 3.04
C VAL A 92 -3.67 14.96 2.43
N SER A 93 -2.70 15.36 3.26
CA SER A 93 -1.30 15.47 2.87
C SER A 93 -0.70 14.06 2.68
N ILE A 94 0.23 13.92 1.74
CA ILE A 94 0.96 12.64 1.55
C ILE A 94 1.74 12.21 2.82
N THR A 95 2.10 13.18 3.67
CA THR A 95 2.81 12.98 4.94
C THR A 95 1.92 12.42 6.05
N GLU A 96 0.61 12.62 5.94
CA GLU A 96 -0.40 12.13 6.88
C GLU A 96 -0.76 10.69 6.55
N SER A 97 -1.15 10.47 5.29
CA SER A 97 -1.46 9.13 4.80
C SER A 97 -1.17 9.01 3.33
N ILE A 98 -0.38 7.99 2.98
CA ILE A 98 -0.07 7.64 1.58
C ILE A 98 -1.33 7.10 0.89
N VAL A 99 -2.13 6.31 1.60
CA VAL A 99 -3.35 5.68 1.06
C VAL A 99 -4.44 6.70 0.81
N SER A 100 -4.63 7.61 1.78
CA SER A 100 -5.66 8.64 1.73
C SER A 100 -5.20 9.94 1.08
N ALA A 101 -3.98 10.00 0.53
CA ALA A 101 -3.43 11.22 -0.07
C ALA A 101 -4.37 11.82 -1.14
N GLY A 102 -4.57 13.15 -1.05
CA GLY A 102 -5.42 13.91 -1.98
C GLY A 102 -6.93 13.66 -1.80
N THR A 103 -7.35 12.83 -0.85
CA THR A 103 -8.76 12.69 -0.52
C THR A 103 -9.20 13.79 0.46
N PRO A 104 -10.47 14.23 0.44
CA PRO A 104 -10.92 15.31 1.32
C PRO A 104 -10.99 14.88 2.79
N LYS A 105 -10.47 15.74 3.66
CA LYS A 105 -10.56 15.68 5.11
C LYS A 105 -11.14 16.98 5.68
N LEU A 106 -11.70 16.90 6.88
CA LEU A 106 -12.11 18.06 7.66
C LEU A 106 -10.95 18.54 8.53
N THR A 107 -10.74 19.85 8.55
CA THR A 107 -9.73 20.51 9.41
C THR A 107 -10.31 21.08 10.70
N GLY A 108 -11.63 21.04 10.88
CA GLY A 108 -12.32 21.58 12.04
C GLY A 108 -13.76 21.10 12.18
N TRP A 109 -14.52 21.78 13.04
CA TRP A 109 -15.91 21.43 13.31
C TRP A 109 -16.82 21.81 12.13
N CYS A 110 -17.52 20.83 11.56
CA CYS A 110 -18.44 21.03 10.45
C CYS A 110 -19.87 21.23 10.97
N PRO A 111 -20.57 22.33 10.62
CA PRO A 111 -21.98 22.55 10.98
C PRO A 111 -22.94 21.65 10.17
N ASN A 112 -22.42 20.68 9.40
CA ASN A 112 -23.20 19.73 8.61
C ASN A 112 -24.16 20.38 7.60
N CYS A 113 -23.69 21.39 6.86
CA CYS A 113 -24.49 22.05 5.81
C CYS A 113 -24.76 21.18 4.56
N ARG A 114 -24.08 20.04 4.41
CA ARG A 114 -24.26 19.01 3.35
C ARG A 114 -24.16 19.48 1.89
N ARG A 115 -23.66 20.68 1.62
CA ARG A 115 -23.44 21.20 0.25
C ARG A 115 -22.43 20.40 -0.57
N CYS A 116 -21.52 19.68 0.10
CA CYS A 116 -20.56 18.78 -0.53
C CYS A 116 -21.17 17.52 -1.17
N ILE A 117 -22.35 17.09 -0.73
CA ILE A 117 -23.00 15.86 -1.21
C ILE A 117 -23.48 15.98 -2.66
N PRO A 118 -24.32 16.97 -3.05
CA PRO A 118 -24.88 17.04 -4.41
C PRO A 118 -23.84 17.32 -5.50
N VAL A 119 -22.68 17.89 -5.15
CA VAL A 119 -21.60 18.19 -6.11
C VAL A 119 -20.69 16.99 -6.40
N CYS A 120 -20.82 15.91 -5.63
CA CYS A 120 -19.98 14.73 -5.78
C CYS A 120 -20.41 13.92 -7.03
N PRO A 121 -19.58 13.82 -8.08
CA PRO A 121 -19.97 13.15 -9.32
C PRO A 121 -19.97 11.63 -9.20
N THR A 122 -19.16 11.07 -8.30
CA THR A 122 -18.97 9.61 -8.15
C THR A 122 -19.81 9.00 -7.04
N GLY A 123 -20.54 9.81 -6.28
CA GLY A 123 -21.32 9.31 -5.13
C GLY A 123 -20.47 8.86 -3.94
N ALA A 124 -19.17 9.21 -3.88
CA ALA A 124 -18.34 9.00 -2.70
C ALA A 124 -18.92 9.67 -1.44
N LEU A 125 -19.66 10.77 -1.64
CA LEU A 125 -20.50 11.41 -0.63
C LEU A 125 -21.96 11.16 -0.98
N THR A 126 -22.72 10.55 -0.08
CA THR A 126 -24.14 10.24 -0.28
C THR A 126 -25.01 10.87 0.80
N ARG A 127 -26.25 11.21 0.44
CA ARG A 127 -27.30 11.46 1.43
C ARG A 127 -27.64 10.09 2.00
N GLN A 128 -27.19 9.80 3.22
CA GLN A 128 -27.67 8.64 3.96
C GLN A 128 -29.20 8.72 3.97
N ARG A 129 -29.84 7.87 3.15
CA ARG A 129 -31.28 7.67 3.18
C ARG A 129 -31.56 6.91 4.47
N LEU A 130 -32.01 7.65 5.49
CA LEU A 130 -32.71 7.06 6.62
C LEU A 130 -34.14 6.77 6.17
#